data_AF-A0A2S8FGN4-F1
#
_entry.id   AF-A0A2S8FGN4-F1
#
_cell.length_a   1.000
_cell.length_b   1.000
_cell.length_c   1.000
_cell.angle_alpha   90.00
_cell.angle_beta   90.00
_cell.angle_gamma   90.00
#
_symmetry.space_group_name_H-M   'P 1'
#
loop_
_entity.id
_entity.type
_entity.pdbx_description
1 polymer ?
#
loop_
_entity_poly.entity_id
_entity_poly.type
_entity_poly.pdbx_seq_one_letter_code
_entity_poly.pdbx_strand_id
1 'polypeptide(L)'
;MLPATLHPVRLSLVKKMPNSSHDNPFQSPLAPTERPTTPFRQVRSLVSLTWGLFLMAGGLHIVAGLLAGNRVQLLVAFLSLAVGFSVLLPSIFTWLIGLAYATLMSVLSVGVLTTGIVEDRPLMIIGLAPLLLYITIMVLLIQTSSKYYWRGRPKE
;
A
#
# COMPACT_ATOMS: atom_id res chain seq x y z
N MET A 1 47.53 42.15 44.63
CA MET A 1 48.18 40.97 45.25
C MET A 1 47.08 40.16 45.94
N LEU A 2 47.07 38.85 45.66
CA LEU A 2 46.12 37.76 46.02
C LEU A 2 45.70 37.71 47.52
N PRO A 3 44.63 36.98 47.94
CA PRO A 3 44.25 35.67 47.37
C PRO A 3 42.75 35.34 47.20
N ALA A 4 42.52 34.40 46.29
CA ALA A 4 41.34 33.56 46.21
C ALA A 4 41.24 32.69 47.47
N THR A 5 40.13 32.80 48.21
CA THR A 5 39.79 31.87 49.29
C THR A 5 38.81 30.83 48.78
N LEU A 6 39.35 29.63 48.53
CA LEU A 6 38.62 28.38 48.37
C LEU A 6 37.77 28.09 49.61
N HIS A 7 36.45 28.02 49.45
CA HIS A 7 35.59 27.42 50.47
C HIS A 7 35.49 25.90 50.24
N PRO A 8 35.78 25.07 51.25
CA PRO A 8 35.67 23.63 51.15
C PRO A 8 34.19 23.22 51.11
N VAL A 9 33.76 22.61 50.01
CA VAL A 9 32.46 21.94 49.90
C VAL A 9 32.49 20.74 50.84
N ARG A 10 31.84 20.86 52.00
CA ARG A 10 31.57 19.73 52.88
C ARG A 10 30.55 18.80 52.20
N LEU A 11 31.06 17.70 51.65
CA LEU A 11 30.30 16.48 51.40
C LEU A 11 29.84 15.90 52.74
N SER A 12 28.65 16.27 53.18
CA SER A 12 27.99 15.55 54.25
C SER A 12 26.49 15.62 54.06
N LEU A 13 25.94 14.59 53.41
CA LEU A 13 24.84 13.76 53.91
C LEU A 13 24.22 13.02 52.73
N VAL A 14 24.74 11.81 52.52
CA VAL A 14 23.95 10.70 51.97
C VAL A 14 22.74 10.55 52.88
N LYS A 15 21.60 11.11 52.47
CA LYS A 15 20.32 10.95 53.16
C LYS A 15 19.36 10.22 52.23
N LYS A 16 19.31 8.90 52.46
CA LYS A 16 18.14 8.03 52.36
C LYS A 16 17.38 8.07 51.02
N MET A 17 17.67 7.09 50.17
CA MET A 17 16.84 6.69 49.04
C MET A 17 15.38 6.48 49.49
N PRO A 18 14.40 7.17 48.90
CA PRO A 18 13.06 6.64 48.79
C PRO A 18 13.08 5.54 47.72
N ASN A 19 12.66 4.33 48.10
CA ASN A 19 12.21 3.30 47.17
C ASN A 19 10.95 3.80 46.45
N SER A 20 11.11 4.64 45.43
CA SER A 20 10.09 4.89 44.41
C SER A 20 10.69 4.47 43.08
N SER A 21 10.16 3.40 42.51
CA SER A 21 10.49 2.90 41.16
C SER A 21 9.99 3.83 40.05
N HIS A 22 9.95 5.15 40.27
CA HIS A 22 9.18 6.06 39.42
C HIS A 22 9.82 7.40 39.04
N ASP A 23 11.10 7.63 39.33
CA ASP A 23 11.79 8.83 38.86
C ASP A 23 13.01 8.45 38.01
N ASN A 24 12.75 8.03 36.77
CA ASN A 24 13.80 8.05 35.75
C ASN A 24 13.87 9.50 35.20
N PRO A 25 14.93 10.28 35.49
CA PRO A 25 15.07 11.65 35.01
C PRO A 25 15.28 11.74 33.48
N PHE A 26 15.40 10.60 32.79
CA PHE A 26 15.46 10.50 31.33
C PHE A 26 14.14 10.08 30.68
N GLN A 27 13.02 10.02 31.43
CA GLN A 27 11.71 9.96 30.80
C GLN A 27 11.42 11.31 30.14
N SER A 28 11.90 11.46 28.90
CA SER A 28 11.47 12.53 28.00
C SER A 28 9.94 12.56 28.00
N PRO A 29 9.30 13.74 28.01
CA PRO A 29 7.84 13.84 27.91
C PRO A 29 7.43 12.94 26.76
N LEU A 30 6.57 11.96 27.04
CA LEU A 30 6.04 10.97 26.09
C LEU A 30 6.03 11.59 24.69
N ALA A 31 7.06 11.28 23.89
CA ALA A 31 7.06 11.67 22.50
C ALA A 31 5.72 11.15 21.96
N PRO A 32 4.90 11.96 21.29
CA PRO A 32 3.61 11.50 20.81
C PRO A 32 3.84 10.24 19.97
N THR A 33 3.58 9.06 20.57
CA THR A 33 3.90 7.76 19.98
C THR A 33 2.96 7.47 18.81
N GLU A 34 1.86 8.22 18.75
CA GLU A 34 0.95 8.26 17.63
C GLU A 34 1.31 9.43 16.74
N ARG A 35 2.11 9.18 15.70
CA ARG A 35 2.07 10.05 14.51
C ARG A 35 0.61 10.05 14.05
N PRO A 36 -0.13 11.17 14.07
CA PRO A 36 -1.49 11.19 13.56
C PRO A 36 -1.43 10.64 12.14
N THR A 37 -2.12 9.52 11.89
CA THR A 37 -2.16 8.91 10.56
C THR A 37 -2.88 9.88 9.66
N THR A 38 -2.12 10.71 8.95
CA THR A 38 -2.71 11.68 8.03
C THR A 38 -3.46 10.91 6.95
N PRO A 39 -4.65 11.37 6.53
CA PRO A 39 -5.43 10.70 5.48
C PRO A 39 -4.61 10.51 4.20
N PHE A 40 -3.67 11.42 3.93
CA PHE A 40 -2.69 11.32 2.85
C PHE A 40 -1.79 10.08 2.90
N ARG A 41 -1.40 9.61 4.09
CA ARG A 41 -0.53 8.42 4.24
C ARG A 41 -1.25 7.13 3.85
N GLN A 42 -2.54 7.02 4.19
CA GLN A 42 -3.37 5.87 3.84
C GLN A 42 -3.64 5.82 2.33
N VAL A 43 -3.94 6.97 1.72
CA VAL A 43 -4.19 7.07 0.27
C VAL A 43 -2.93 6.71 -0.53
N ARG A 44 -1.76 7.21 -0.13
CA ARG A 44 -0.49 6.86 -0.79
C ARG A 44 -0.22 5.35 -0.76
N SER A 45 -0.49 4.70 0.38
CA SER A 45 -0.33 3.25 0.52
C SER A 45 -1.27 2.47 -0.40
N LEU A 46 -2.52 2.94 -0.57
CA LEU A 46 -3.51 2.32 -1.44
C LEU A 46 -3.16 2.48 -2.92
N VAL A 47 -2.65 3.65 -3.32
CA VAL A 47 -2.18 3.90 -4.69
C VAL A 47 -0.97 3.02 -5.02
N SER A 48 0.03 2.94 -4.12
CA SER A 48 1.19 2.08 -4.33
C SER A 48 0.81 0.60 -4.38
N LEU A 49 -0.15 0.18 -3.55
CA LEU A 49 -0.64 -1.20 -3.57
C LEU A 49 -1.35 -1.51 -4.89
N THR A 50 -2.23 -0.62 -5.34
CA THR A 50 -2.93 -0.77 -6.63
C THR A 50 -1.95 -0.87 -7.79
N TRP A 51 -0.91 -0.03 -7.81
CA TRP A 51 0.17 -0.11 -8.79
C TRP A 51 0.93 -1.45 -8.73
N GLY A 52 1.30 -1.90 -7.53
CA GLY A 52 1.99 -3.18 -7.34
C GLY A 52 1.15 -4.38 -7.82
N LEU A 53 -0.17 -4.31 -7.66
CA LEU A 53 -1.08 -5.35 -8.18
C LEU A 53 -1.16 -5.34 -9.71
N PHE A 54 -1.18 -4.18 -10.35
CA PHE A 54 -1.09 -4.08 -11.82
C PHE A 54 0.23 -4.63 -12.36
N LEU A 55 1.34 -4.38 -11.66
CA LEU A 55 2.64 -4.98 -11.96
C LEU A 55 2.62 -6.51 -11.87
N MET A 56 2.05 -7.04 -10.79
CA MET A 56 1.89 -8.49 -10.61
C MET A 56 1.02 -9.11 -11.71
N ALA A 57 -0.11 -8.48 -12.04
CA ALA A 57 -0.98 -8.94 -13.12
C ALA A 57 -0.24 -8.92 -14.47
N GLY A 58 0.47 -7.83 -14.79
CA GLY A 58 1.30 -7.73 -15.97
C GLY A 58 2.37 -8.82 -16.02
N GLY A 59 3.07 -9.08 -14.91
CA GLY A 59 4.07 -10.14 -14.79
C GLY A 59 3.50 -11.53 -15.07
N LEU A 60 2.33 -11.85 -14.51
CA LEU A 60 1.64 -13.12 -14.79
C LEU A 60 1.28 -13.26 -16.28
N HIS A 61 0.80 -12.19 -16.91
CA HIS A 61 0.52 -12.19 -18.34
C HIS A 61 1.78 -12.34 -19.20
N ILE A 62 2.93 -11.79 -18.80
CA ILE A 62 4.22 -12.02 -19.47
C ILE A 62 4.58 -13.50 -19.40
N VAL A 63 4.59 -14.07 -18.19
CA VAL A 63 4.95 -15.48 -17.97
C VAL A 63 4.00 -16.39 -18.76
N ALA A 64 2.69 -16.16 -18.69
CA ALA A 64 1.70 -16.92 -19.44
C ALA A 64 1.89 -16.78 -20.96
N GLY A 65 2.17 -15.57 -21.44
CA GLY A 65 2.42 -15.30 -22.86
C GLY A 65 3.68 -15.97 -23.39
N LEU A 66 4.76 -15.98 -22.61
CA LEU A 66 6.00 -16.66 -22.97
C LEU A 66 5.83 -18.19 -22.97
N LEU A 67 5.21 -18.76 -21.93
CA LEU A 67 4.98 -20.20 -21.84
C LEU A 67 4.05 -20.73 -22.93
N ALA A 68 3.02 -19.96 -23.30
CA ALA A 68 2.05 -20.35 -24.31
C ALA A 68 2.40 -19.88 -25.74
N GLY A 69 3.49 -19.14 -25.92
CA GLY A 69 3.81 -18.48 -27.20
C GLY A 69 2.74 -17.48 -27.67
N ASN A 70 1.92 -16.98 -26.75
CA ASN A 70 0.73 -16.18 -27.06
C ASN A 70 1.03 -14.68 -26.98
N ARG A 71 1.10 -14.04 -28.15
CA ARG A 71 1.36 -12.60 -28.29
C ARG A 71 0.26 -11.73 -27.67
N VAL A 72 -0.97 -12.21 -27.60
CA VAL A 72 -2.10 -11.47 -26.98
C VAL A 72 -1.85 -11.30 -25.49
N GLN A 73 -1.36 -12.33 -24.81
CA GLN A 73 -1.02 -12.25 -23.38
C GLN A 73 0.12 -11.24 -23.13
N LEU A 74 1.12 -11.20 -24.01
CA LEU A 74 2.19 -10.19 -23.93
C LEU A 74 1.64 -8.76 -24.09
N LEU A 75 0.72 -8.54 -25.05
CA LEU A 75 0.07 -7.24 -25.21
C LEU A 75 -0.73 -6.84 -23.98
N VAL A 76 -1.52 -7.77 -23.43
CA VAL A 76 -2.28 -7.55 -22.19
C VAL A 76 -1.34 -7.14 -21.06
N ALA A 77 -0.19 -7.80 -20.93
CA ALA A 77 0.80 -7.43 -19.94
C ALA A 77 1.28 -5.99 -20.08
N PHE A 78 1.66 -5.55 -21.29
CA PHE A 78 2.08 -4.17 -21.53
C PHE A 78 0.98 -3.17 -21.18
N LEU A 79 -0.28 -3.48 -21.51
CA LEU A 79 -1.42 -2.65 -21.12
C LEU A 79 -1.60 -2.60 -19.61
N SER A 80 -1.44 -3.73 -18.90
CA SER A 80 -1.53 -3.75 -17.42
C SER A 80 -0.47 -2.87 -16.79
N LEU A 81 0.76 -2.90 -17.32
CA LEU A 81 1.86 -2.05 -16.85
C LEU A 81 1.59 -0.56 -17.11
N ALA A 82 1.10 -0.22 -18.31
CA ALA A 82 0.79 1.16 -18.68
C ALA A 82 -0.36 1.74 -17.85
N VAL A 83 -1.43 0.97 -17.65
CA VAL A 83 -2.56 1.35 -16.80
C VAL A 83 -2.13 1.46 -15.35
N GLY A 84 -1.35 0.50 -14.85
CA GLY A 84 -0.76 0.55 -13.51
C GLY A 84 0.02 1.84 -13.28
N PHE A 85 0.92 2.19 -14.21
CA PHE A 85 1.69 3.43 -14.13
C PHE A 85 0.79 4.67 -14.12
N SER A 86 -0.28 4.67 -14.92
CA SER A 86 -1.24 5.77 -14.96
C SER A 86 -1.96 5.99 -13.62
N VAL A 87 -2.21 4.93 -12.84
CA VAL A 87 -2.87 5.01 -11.52
C VAL A 87 -1.99 5.71 -10.47
N LEU A 88 -0.68 5.80 -10.67
CA LEU A 88 0.21 6.58 -9.79
C LEU A 88 -0.11 8.07 -9.81
N LEU A 89 -0.70 8.56 -10.91
CA LEU A 89 -1.19 9.93 -11.00
C LEU A 89 -2.51 10.03 -10.21
N PRO A 90 -2.59 10.87 -9.16
CA PRO A 90 -3.78 10.99 -8.31
C PRO A 90 -4.86 11.84 -9.00
N SER A 91 -5.46 11.29 -10.06
CA SER A 91 -6.52 11.91 -10.86
C SER A 91 -7.74 10.99 -10.91
N ILE A 92 -8.93 11.58 -10.92
CA ILE A 92 -10.18 10.81 -11.03
C ILE A 92 -10.24 10.08 -12.38
N PHE A 93 -9.70 10.69 -13.44
CA PHE A 93 -9.67 10.10 -14.77
C PHE A 93 -8.78 8.86 -14.82
N THR A 94 -7.58 8.92 -14.24
CA THR A 94 -6.64 7.80 -14.25
C THR A 94 -7.16 6.63 -13.41
N TRP A 95 -7.90 6.91 -12.35
CA TRP A 95 -8.54 5.88 -11.53
C TRP A 95 -9.74 5.24 -12.23
N LEU A 96 -10.56 6.01 -12.92
CA LEU A 96 -11.65 5.47 -13.74
C LEU A 96 -11.13 4.61 -14.89
N ILE A 97 -10.04 5.02 -15.54
CA ILE A 97 -9.34 4.22 -16.56
C ILE A 97 -8.86 2.89 -15.94
N GLY A 98 -8.21 2.95 -14.77
CA GLY A 98 -7.78 1.77 -14.03
C GLY A 98 -8.94 0.83 -13.69
N LEU A 99 -10.07 1.37 -13.24
CA LEU A 99 -11.24 0.59 -12.86
C LEU A 99 -11.91 -0.05 -14.07
N ALA A 100 -12.09 0.71 -15.15
CA ALA A 100 -12.66 0.20 -16.40
C ALA A 100 -11.79 -0.92 -16.99
N TYR A 101 -10.47 -0.73 -17.01
CA TYR A 101 -9.53 -1.75 -17.48
C TYR A 101 -9.56 -3.01 -16.61
N ALA A 102 -9.52 -2.87 -15.28
CA ALA A 102 -9.59 -4.03 -14.37
C ALA A 102 -10.92 -4.78 -14.49
N THR A 103 -12.03 -4.05 -14.72
CA THR A 103 -13.34 -4.65 -14.98
C THR A 103 -13.34 -5.44 -16.30
N LEU A 104 -12.84 -4.83 -17.39
CA LEU A 104 -12.72 -5.50 -18.69
C LEU A 104 -11.90 -6.79 -18.58
N MET A 105 -10.73 -6.72 -17.93
CA MET A 105 -9.86 -7.89 -17.77
C MET A 105 -10.47 -8.98 -16.88
N SER A 106 -11.26 -8.60 -15.87
CA SER A 106 -12.00 -9.56 -15.06
C SER A 106 -13.05 -10.31 -15.91
N VAL A 107 -13.81 -9.58 -16.73
CA VAL A 107 -14.80 -10.19 -17.64
C VAL A 107 -14.13 -11.12 -18.65
N LEU A 108 -13.02 -10.68 -19.27
CA LEU A 108 -12.26 -11.52 -20.20
C LEU A 108 -11.71 -12.77 -19.52
N SER A 109 -11.20 -12.65 -18.29
CA SER A 109 -10.67 -13.79 -17.54
C SER A 109 -11.77 -14.78 -17.17
N VAL A 110 -12.96 -14.32 -16.80
CA VAL A 110 -14.14 -15.18 -16.60
C VAL A 110 -14.51 -15.90 -17.90
N GLY A 111 -14.52 -15.19 -19.04
CA GLY A 111 -14.77 -15.80 -20.35
C GLY A 111 -13.79 -16.92 -20.66
N VAL A 112 -12.49 -16.67 -20.49
CA VAL A 112 -11.42 -17.66 -20.74
C VAL A 112 -11.52 -18.85 -19.77
N LEU A 113 -11.81 -18.61 -18.49
CA LEU A 113 -12.01 -19.69 -17.52
C LEU A 113 -13.22 -20.55 -17.88
N THR A 114 -14.32 -19.92 -18.30
CA THR A 114 -15.55 -20.64 -18.68
C THR A 114 -15.32 -21.51 -19.92
N THR A 115 -14.64 -20.99 -20.94
CA THR A 115 -14.25 -21.81 -22.11
C THR A 115 -13.26 -22.91 -21.75
N GLY A 116 -12.33 -22.64 -20.82
CA GLY A 116 -11.35 -23.62 -20.37
C GLY A 116 -11.94 -24.81 -19.61
N ILE A 117 -13.05 -24.61 -18.89
CA ILE A 117 -13.82 -25.67 -18.22
C ILE A 117 -14.49 -26.59 -19.26
N VAL A 118 -15.01 -26.02 -20.36
CA VAL A 118 -15.63 -26.81 -21.43
C VAL A 118 -14.59 -27.62 -22.20
N GLU A 119 -13.35 -27.15 -22.27
CA GLU A 119 -12.27 -27.74 -23.07
C GLU A 119 -11.23 -28.56 -22.25
N ASP A 120 -11.48 -28.84 -20.96
CA ASP A 120 -10.60 -29.61 -20.06
C ASP A 120 -9.11 -29.18 -20.09
N ARG A 121 -8.84 -27.87 -20.22
CA ARG A 121 -7.45 -27.38 -20.34
C ARG A 121 -6.78 -27.27 -18.96
N PRO A 122 -5.55 -27.79 -18.77
CA PRO A 122 -4.84 -27.82 -17.48
C PRO A 122 -4.36 -26.44 -16.98
N LEU A 123 -4.61 -25.35 -17.71
CA LEU A 123 -4.11 -23.99 -17.42
C LEU A 123 -5.03 -23.15 -16.51
N MET A 124 -6.06 -23.74 -15.89
CA MET A 124 -7.03 -23.02 -15.07
C MET A 124 -6.40 -22.18 -13.94
N ILE A 125 -5.33 -22.66 -13.29
CA ILE A 125 -4.68 -21.94 -12.19
C ILE A 125 -4.00 -20.65 -12.68
N ILE A 126 -3.40 -20.70 -13.88
CA ILE A 126 -2.78 -19.53 -14.53
C ILE A 126 -3.84 -18.53 -14.99
N GLY A 127 -5.07 -18.99 -15.30
CA GLY A 127 -6.21 -18.12 -15.61
C GLY A 127 -6.87 -17.49 -14.38
N LEU A 128 -6.90 -18.19 -13.25
CA LEU A 128 -7.57 -17.73 -12.03
C LEU A 128 -6.79 -16.62 -11.31
N ALA A 129 -5.46 -16.70 -11.28
CA ALA A 129 -4.64 -15.72 -10.57
C ALA A 129 -4.79 -14.28 -11.12
N PRO A 130 -4.73 -14.02 -12.45
CA PRO A 130 -5.02 -12.70 -13.00
C PRO A 130 -6.43 -12.20 -12.65
N LEU A 131 -7.45 -13.06 -12.70
CA LEU A 131 -8.83 -12.69 -12.33
C LEU A 131 -8.91 -12.18 -10.89
N LEU A 132 -8.33 -12.91 -9.94
CA LEU A 132 -8.34 -12.51 -8.52
C LEU A 132 -7.60 -11.20 -8.30
N LEU A 133 -6.50 -10.97 -9.02
CA LEU A 133 -5.78 -9.70 -8.98
C LEU A 133 -6.64 -8.55 -9.49
N TYR A 134 -7.30 -8.70 -10.64
CA TYR A 134 -8.15 -7.64 -11.19
C TYR A 134 -9.36 -7.33 -10.31
N ILE A 135 -10.00 -8.34 -9.70
CA ILE A 135 -11.06 -8.11 -8.71
C ILE A 135 -10.52 -7.33 -7.50
N THR A 136 -9.34 -7.71 -7.00
CA THR A 136 -8.71 -7.01 -5.87
C THR A 136 -8.38 -5.56 -6.22
N ILE A 137 -7.87 -5.30 -7.43
CA ILE A 137 -7.62 -3.96 -7.96
C ILE A 137 -8.93 -3.14 -8.01
N MET A 138 -10.02 -3.73 -8.51
CA MET A 138 -11.33 -3.06 -8.56
C MET A 138 -11.79 -2.65 -7.15
N VAL A 139 -11.72 -3.56 -6.18
CA VAL A 139 -12.10 -3.27 -4.78
C VAL A 139 -11.26 -2.14 -4.21
N LEU A 140 -9.94 -2.16 -4.42
CA LEU A 140 -9.05 -1.10 -3.95
C LEU A 140 -9.35 0.25 -4.61
N LEU A 141 -9.57 0.29 -5.93
CA LEU A 141 -9.91 1.52 -6.64
C LEU A 141 -11.24 2.10 -6.15
N ILE A 142 -12.25 1.26 -5.90
CA ILE A 142 -13.55 1.68 -5.36
C ILE A 142 -13.37 2.24 -3.93
N GLN A 143 -12.65 1.52 -3.06
CA GLN A 143 -12.41 1.96 -1.69
C GLN A 143 -11.62 3.27 -1.63
N THR A 144 -10.59 3.40 -2.47
CA THR A 144 -9.76 4.60 -2.54
C THR A 144 -10.58 5.78 -3.08
N SER A 145 -11.40 5.57 -4.11
CA SER A 145 -12.30 6.59 -4.68
C SER A 145 -13.33 7.09 -3.67
N SER A 146 -13.97 6.18 -2.92
CA SER A 146 -14.97 6.53 -1.90
C SER A 146 -14.35 7.38 -0.78
N LYS A 147 -13.15 7.01 -0.31
CA LYS A 147 -12.44 7.75 0.73
C LYS A 147 -11.96 9.11 0.26
N TYR A 148 -11.42 9.21 -0.96
CA TYR A 148 -10.78 10.42 -1.46
C TYR A 148 -11.77 11.47 -1.99
N TYR A 149 -12.80 11.06 -2.75
CA TYR A 149 -13.70 12.00 -3.45
C TYR A 149 -15.06 12.19 -2.78
N TRP A 150 -15.52 11.22 -1.99
CA TRP A 150 -16.88 11.23 -1.44
C TRP A 150 -16.91 11.52 0.06
N ARG A 151 -16.06 10.85 0.86
CA ARG A 151 -16.01 11.02 2.32
C ARG A 151 -15.15 12.19 2.79
N GLY A 152 -14.30 12.74 1.92
CA GLY A 152 -13.44 13.88 2.21
C GLY A 152 -14.12 15.25 2.01
N ARG A 153 -15.35 15.30 1.50
CA ARG A 153 -16.10 16.56 1.43
C ARG A 153 -16.64 16.89 2.82
N PRO A 154 -16.40 18.10 3.37
CA PRO A 154 -17.12 18.54 4.55
C PRO A 154 -18.61 18.45 4.23
N LYS A 155 -19.41 17.90 5.15
CA LYS A 155 -20.86 18.00 5.08
C LYS A 155 -21.18 19.48 5.25
N GLU A 156 -21.52 20.16 4.16
CA GLU A 156 -22.19 21.46 4.21
C GLU A 156 -23.60 21.30 4.79
#